data_AF-A0A6S5RP00-F1
#
_entry.id   AF-A0A6S5RP00-F1
#
_cell.length_a   1.000
_cell.length_b   1.000
_cell.length_c   1.000
_cell.angle_alpha   90.00
_cell.angle_beta   90.00
_cell.angle_gamma   90.00
#
_symmetry.space_group_name_H-M   'P 1'
#
loop_
_entity.id
_entity.type
_entity.pdbx_description
1 polymer ?
#
loop_
_entity_poly.entity_id
_entity_poly.type
_entity_poly.pdbx_seq_one_letter_code
_entity_poly.pdbx_strand_id
1 'polypeptide(L)'
;MTRPTAGQQTKRLFSRDDYLAPPAIPTGQPPKDVLNTIWRKNEVFIDIGDYSPGSFVMIAWPLVLIFFWASFSSRESDPGFSLFAAFAGAVIVGIPMLFVFYGLLTQPAPLPTRFNRQRREVCVPQEDGTYWIVPWESVEAQAVAVDTYGQHGKMTHGLLTIGFRNPDPDAPEGERDYSIGFNCGGGTTAMCLWECIRSYMEVGPEAVPESRLGKRPFRETQIGSIITSLFKGDVLDVLHGLFFVIFLGTYFAEKIQNFKLGPPPELTDPAIVEWSQPLPPEQWAKRSPELEAAIQAREAELECGKA
;
A
#
# COMPACT_ATOMS: atom_id res chain seq x y z
N MET A 1 -28.97 10.58 0.16
CA MET A 1 -28.57 9.16 0.16
C MET A 1 -27.94 8.88 1.51
N THR A 2 -28.36 7.84 2.22
CA THR A 2 -27.76 7.43 3.49
C THR A 2 -26.32 6.99 3.25
N ARG A 3 -25.38 7.49 4.06
CA ARG A 3 -23.97 7.05 4.00
C ARG A 3 -23.91 5.54 4.31
N PRO A 4 -23.20 4.74 3.51
CA PRO A 4 -22.99 3.34 3.83
C PRO A 4 -22.22 3.21 5.14
N THR A 5 -22.64 2.30 6.01
CA THR A 5 -22.03 2.09 7.33
C THR A 5 -21.06 0.94 7.30
N ALA A 6 -20.04 1.00 8.15
CA ALA A 6 -19.08 -0.08 8.28
C ALA A 6 -19.75 -1.43 8.60
N GLY A 7 -19.21 -2.50 8.01
CA GLY A 7 -19.78 -3.85 8.09
C GLY A 7 -20.86 -4.14 7.04
N GLN A 8 -21.36 -3.12 6.31
CA GLN A 8 -22.22 -3.36 5.16
C GLN A 8 -21.42 -3.94 3.99
N GLN A 9 -22.03 -4.92 3.32
CA GLN A 9 -21.49 -5.50 2.09
C GLN A 9 -22.48 -5.31 0.96
N THR A 10 -22.04 -4.69 -0.14
CA THR A 10 -22.83 -4.62 -1.37
C THR A 10 -22.26 -5.63 -2.36
N LYS A 11 -22.98 -6.73 -2.58
CA LYS A 11 -22.61 -7.75 -3.57
C LYS A 11 -23.40 -7.54 -4.86
N ARG A 12 -22.69 -7.34 -5.97
CA ARG A 12 -23.21 -7.36 -7.34
C ARG A 12 -22.76 -8.66 -8.03
N LEU A 13 -23.18 -8.87 -9.28
CA LEU A 13 -22.94 -10.12 -10.02
C LEU A 13 -21.46 -10.51 -10.07
N PHE A 14 -20.57 -9.53 -10.28
CA PHE A 14 -19.12 -9.71 -10.36
C PHE A 14 -18.33 -8.80 -9.43
N SER A 15 -18.98 -8.01 -8.58
CA SER A 15 -18.27 -7.11 -7.67
C SER A 15 -18.79 -7.25 -6.25
N ARG A 16 -17.93 -6.95 -5.28
CA ARG A 16 -18.25 -6.88 -3.87
C ARG A 16 -17.58 -5.66 -3.30
N ASP A 17 -18.38 -4.81 -2.69
CA ASP A 17 -17.94 -3.61 -2.01
C ASP A 17 -18.14 -3.83 -0.51
N ASP A 18 -17.04 -3.90 0.22
CA ASP A 18 -16.99 -4.07 1.67
C ASP A 18 -16.72 -2.69 2.30
N TYR A 19 -17.70 -2.10 2.99
CA TYR A 19 -17.53 -0.81 3.67
C TYR A 19 -16.91 -1.04 5.05
N LEU A 20 -15.75 -0.42 5.30
CA LEU A 20 -14.90 -0.66 6.47
C LEU A 20 -14.94 0.48 7.49
N ALA A 21 -15.24 1.70 7.06
CA ALA A 21 -15.47 2.88 7.89
C ALA A 21 -16.39 3.87 7.15
N PRO A 22 -17.21 4.68 7.86
CA PRO A 22 -17.35 4.80 9.33
C PRO A 22 -18.48 3.93 9.93
N PRO A 23 -18.45 3.59 11.24
CA PRO A 23 -17.33 3.73 12.17
C PRO A 23 -16.19 2.72 11.87
N ALA A 24 -14.95 3.02 12.25
CA ALA A 24 -13.78 2.17 11.97
C ALA A 24 -13.73 0.90 12.83
N ILE A 25 -14.57 -0.10 12.52
CA ILE A 25 -14.70 -1.35 13.28
C ILE A 25 -13.73 -2.46 12.80
N PRO A 26 -13.40 -3.44 13.66
CA PRO A 26 -12.59 -4.60 13.27
C PRO A 26 -13.24 -5.46 12.18
N THR A 27 -12.46 -5.79 11.16
CA THR A 27 -12.84 -6.70 10.06
C THR A 27 -12.67 -8.17 10.41
N GLY A 28 -11.91 -8.49 11.46
CA GLY A 28 -11.52 -9.85 11.85
C GLY A 28 -10.33 -10.41 11.06
N GLN A 29 -9.77 -9.66 10.11
CA GLN A 29 -8.53 -10.02 9.41
C GLN A 29 -7.30 -9.56 10.21
N PRO A 30 -6.16 -10.24 10.07
CA PRO A 30 -4.92 -9.80 10.69
C PRO A 30 -4.32 -8.58 9.94
N PRO A 31 -3.69 -7.63 10.64
CA PRO A 31 -2.98 -6.52 10.00
C PRO A 31 -1.78 -7.05 9.20
N LYS A 32 -1.81 -6.89 7.88
CA LYS A 32 -0.70 -7.27 6.98
C LYS A 32 -0.47 -6.20 5.93
N ASP A 33 0.73 -5.64 5.93
CA ASP A 33 1.19 -4.70 4.90
C ASP A 33 1.61 -5.47 3.65
N VAL A 34 0.64 -5.70 2.77
CA VAL A 34 0.82 -6.45 1.52
C VAL A 34 1.49 -5.65 0.41
N LEU A 35 1.49 -4.31 0.51
CA LEU A 35 2.03 -3.41 -0.51
C LEU A 35 3.28 -2.63 -0.07
N ASN A 36 3.73 -2.81 1.18
CA ASN A 36 4.81 -2.03 1.80
C ASN A 36 4.48 -0.53 1.86
N THR A 37 3.23 -0.20 2.22
CA THR A 37 2.74 1.20 2.29
C THR A 37 3.13 1.89 3.59
N ILE A 38 3.51 1.13 4.63
CA ILE A 38 3.97 1.70 5.90
C ILE A 38 5.39 2.22 5.72
N TRP A 39 5.54 3.54 5.70
CA TRP A 39 6.85 4.18 5.49
C TRP A 39 7.58 4.46 6.79
N ARG A 40 6.84 4.82 7.84
CA ARG A 40 7.37 5.11 9.17
C ARG A 40 6.27 4.82 10.19
N LYS A 41 6.65 4.35 11.37
CA LYS A 41 5.74 4.10 12.48
C LYS A 41 6.46 4.42 13.80
N ASN A 42 5.75 5.05 14.72
CA ASN A 42 6.18 5.27 16.10
C ASN A 42 4.94 5.29 17.03
N GLU A 43 5.11 5.64 18.30
CA GLU A 43 4.02 5.71 19.29
C GLU A 43 3.00 6.85 19.05
N VAL A 44 3.34 7.83 18.21
CA VAL A 44 2.54 9.04 17.97
C VAL A 44 1.78 8.94 16.64
N PHE A 45 2.51 8.64 15.56
CA PHE A 45 1.96 8.57 14.22
C PHE A 45 2.50 7.42 13.36
N ILE A 46 1.73 7.08 12.32
CA ILE A 46 2.11 6.21 11.21
C ILE A 46 2.01 6.98 9.89
N ASP A 47 3.05 6.86 9.07
CA ASP A 47 3.11 7.44 7.73
C ASP A 47 2.78 6.36 6.70
N ILE A 48 1.71 6.57 5.95
CA ILE A 48 1.26 5.70 4.87
C ILE A 48 1.51 6.41 3.54
N GLY A 49 2.21 5.74 2.63
CA GLY A 49 2.39 6.23 1.27
C GLY A 49 1.81 5.29 0.22
N ASP A 50 1.34 5.87 -0.88
CA ASP A 50 0.78 5.19 -2.05
C ASP A 50 1.81 5.03 -3.19
N TYR A 51 3.00 5.60 -3.04
CA TYR A 51 4.05 5.58 -4.03
C TYR A 51 4.97 4.35 -3.90
N SER A 52 4.90 3.44 -4.89
CA SER A 52 5.73 2.24 -4.99
C SER A 52 6.49 2.18 -6.32
N PRO A 53 7.71 2.74 -6.39
CA PRO A 53 8.50 2.72 -7.62
C PRO A 53 9.01 1.31 -7.96
N GLY A 54 9.08 0.41 -6.98
CA GLY A 54 9.45 -0.99 -7.18
C GLY A 54 8.43 -1.76 -8.04
N SER A 55 7.14 -1.42 -7.97
CA SER A 55 6.09 -2.07 -8.76
C SER A 55 6.32 -1.93 -10.27
N PHE A 56 6.85 -0.79 -10.73
CA PHE A 56 7.21 -0.61 -12.14
C PHE A 56 8.30 -1.58 -12.59
N VAL A 57 9.33 -1.78 -11.75
CA VAL A 57 10.42 -2.72 -12.04
C VAL A 57 9.90 -4.14 -12.21
N MET A 58 8.96 -4.55 -11.34
CA MET A 58 8.34 -5.88 -11.37
C MET A 58 7.55 -6.15 -12.67
N ILE A 59 7.07 -5.10 -13.34
CA ILE A 59 6.38 -5.21 -14.64
C ILE A 59 7.37 -5.10 -15.80
N ALA A 60 8.29 -4.13 -15.74
CA ALA A 60 9.23 -3.85 -16.82
C ALA A 60 10.29 -4.95 -16.98
N TRP A 61 10.81 -5.49 -15.88
CA TRP A 61 11.91 -6.46 -15.91
C TRP A 61 11.57 -7.77 -16.63
N PRO A 62 10.42 -8.45 -16.37
CA PRO A 62 10.00 -9.60 -17.16
C PRO A 62 9.91 -9.29 -18.66
N LEU A 63 9.40 -8.11 -19.04
CA LEU A 63 9.32 -7.70 -20.44
C LEU A 63 10.71 -7.52 -21.06
N VAL A 64 11.67 -6.93 -20.32
CA VAL A 64 13.07 -6.84 -20.75
C VAL A 64 13.63 -8.24 -21.03
N LEU A 65 13.43 -9.19 -20.11
CA LEU A 65 13.89 -10.57 -20.30
C LEU A 65 13.25 -11.24 -21.51
N ILE A 66 11.94 -11.04 -21.73
CA ILE A 66 11.21 -11.61 -22.87
C ILE A 66 11.75 -11.05 -24.19
N PHE A 67 11.87 -9.73 -24.33
CA PHE A 67 12.38 -9.12 -25.57
C PHE A 67 13.86 -9.44 -25.80
N PHE A 68 14.67 -9.45 -24.74
CA PHE A 68 16.07 -9.85 -24.79
C PHE A 68 16.21 -11.30 -25.25
N TRP A 69 15.46 -12.23 -24.64
CA TRP A 69 15.47 -13.65 -24.99
C TRP A 69 14.98 -13.87 -26.43
N ALA A 70 13.88 -13.22 -26.83
CA ALA A 70 13.34 -13.33 -28.18
C ALA A 70 14.34 -12.85 -29.24
N SER A 71 15.02 -11.72 -28.99
CA SER A 71 16.05 -11.20 -29.90
C SER A 71 17.30 -12.09 -29.92
N PHE A 72 17.76 -12.55 -28.76
CA PHE A 72 18.99 -13.35 -28.65
C PHE A 72 18.83 -14.75 -29.27
N SER A 73 17.73 -15.44 -28.95
CA SER A 73 17.48 -16.81 -29.41
C SER A 73 17.23 -16.92 -30.92
N SER A 74 16.70 -15.86 -31.55
CA SER A 74 16.41 -15.83 -32.99
C SER A 74 17.56 -15.26 -33.84
N ARG A 75 18.66 -14.79 -33.23
CA ARG A 75 19.72 -14.04 -33.90
C ARG A 75 20.31 -14.75 -35.12
N GLU A 76 20.45 -16.07 -35.06
CA GLU A 76 21.03 -16.87 -36.15
C GLU A 76 19.96 -17.43 -37.10
N SER A 77 18.79 -17.80 -36.58
CA SER A 77 17.72 -18.44 -37.36
C SER A 77 16.89 -17.45 -38.17
N ASP A 78 16.61 -16.28 -37.60
CA ASP A 78 15.82 -15.21 -38.23
C ASP A 78 16.35 -13.83 -37.76
N PRO A 79 17.37 -13.29 -38.46
CA PRO A 79 17.92 -11.98 -38.14
C PRO A 79 16.90 -10.84 -38.24
N GLY A 80 15.88 -10.97 -39.10
CA GLY A 80 14.84 -9.96 -39.27
C GLY A 80 13.95 -9.86 -38.03
N PHE A 81 13.48 -11.01 -37.54
CA PHE A 81 12.74 -11.07 -36.28
C PHE A 81 13.60 -10.65 -35.08
N SER A 82 14.88 -11.04 -35.04
CA SER A 82 15.79 -10.64 -33.96
C SER A 82 15.95 -9.12 -33.86
N LEU A 83 16.14 -8.44 -34.99
CA LEU A 83 16.20 -6.98 -35.06
C LEU A 83 14.87 -6.33 -34.70
N PHE A 84 13.75 -6.87 -35.20
CA PHE A 84 12.41 -6.40 -34.84
C PHE A 84 12.15 -6.50 -33.34
N ALA A 85 12.46 -7.65 -32.72
CA ALA A 85 12.27 -7.87 -31.28
C ALA A 85 13.13 -6.91 -30.45
N ALA A 86 14.38 -6.65 -30.86
CA ALA A 86 15.24 -5.68 -30.20
C ALA A 86 14.66 -4.25 -30.29
N PHE A 87 14.23 -3.83 -31.48
CA PHE A 87 13.66 -2.51 -31.69
C PHE A 87 12.32 -2.34 -30.95
N ALA A 88 11.45 -3.34 -31.03
CA ALA A 88 10.18 -3.37 -30.30
C ALA A 88 10.41 -3.30 -28.79
N GLY A 89 11.36 -4.06 -28.24
CA GLY A 89 11.72 -3.99 -26.82
C GLY A 89 12.25 -2.62 -26.40
N ALA A 90 13.09 -1.99 -27.22
CA ALA A 90 13.61 -0.65 -26.97
C ALA A 90 12.51 0.42 -26.96
N VAL A 91 11.51 0.30 -27.84
CA VAL A 91 10.38 1.26 -27.90
C VAL A 91 9.36 0.98 -26.80
N ILE A 92 8.89 -0.26 -26.67
CA ILE A 92 7.79 -0.65 -25.78
C ILE A 92 8.22 -0.59 -24.31
N VAL A 93 9.45 -1.00 -24.00
CA VAL A 93 9.92 -1.06 -22.61
C VAL A 93 10.98 0.01 -22.35
N GLY A 94 11.92 0.22 -23.28
CA GLY A 94 13.01 1.18 -23.12
C GLY A 94 12.53 2.63 -22.95
N ILE A 95 11.63 3.12 -23.80
CA ILE A 95 11.12 4.50 -23.70
C ILE A 95 10.38 4.74 -22.38
N PRO A 96 9.39 3.93 -21.95
CA PRO A 96 8.76 4.10 -20.64
C PRO A 96 9.74 3.98 -19.47
N MET A 97 10.73 3.08 -19.56
CA MET A 97 11.78 3.00 -18.55
C MET A 97 12.55 4.31 -18.43
N LEU A 98 12.94 4.95 -19.55
CA LEU A 98 13.63 6.24 -19.52
C LEU A 98 12.77 7.34 -18.87
N PHE A 99 11.47 7.41 -19.17
CA PHE A 99 10.57 8.36 -18.52
C PHE A 99 10.47 8.12 -17.00
N VAL A 100 10.33 6.87 -16.58
CA VAL A 100 10.26 6.54 -15.15
C VAL A 100 11.60 6.81 -14.47
N PHE A 101 12.73 6.46 -15.09
CA PHE A 101 14.06 6.79 -14.56
C PHE A 101 14.27 8.29 -14.44
N TYR A 102 13.86 9.07 -15.44
CA TYR A 102 13.87 10.53 -15.37
C TYR A 102 13.02 11.04 -14.21
N GLY A 103 11.78 10.55 -14.05
CA GLY A 103 10.91 10.91 -12.94
C GLY A 103 11.50 10.53 -11.57
N LEU A 104 12.05 9.32 -11.45
CA LEU A 104 12.72 8.84 -10.24
C LEU A 104 13.92 9.68 -9.84
N LEU A 105 14.65 10.25 -10.80
CA LEU A 105 15.83 11.07 -10.53
C LEU A 105 15.48 12.55 -10.30
N THR A 106 14.42 13.05 -10.93
CA THR A 106 14.12 14.50 -10.94
C THR A 106 12.98 14.92 -10.03
N GLN A 107 11.94 14.09 -9.87
CA GLN A 107 10.75 14.44 -9.09
C GLN A 107 10.96 14.04 -7.62
N PRO A 108 10.61 14.87 -6.62
CA PRO A 108 10.64 14.44 -5.23
C PRO A 108 9.68 13.27 -4.99
N ALA A 109 9.95 12.46 -3.96
CA ALA A 109 8.95 11.48 -3.52
C ALA A 109 7.73 12.22 -2.95
N PRO A 110 6.49 11.76 -3.22
CA PRO A 110 5.31 12.38 -2.67
C PRO A 110 5.32 12.27 -1.14
N LEU A 111 4.70 13.24 -0.48
CA LEU A 111 4.62 13.29 0.97
C LEU A 111 3.59 12.25 1.47
N PRO A 112 3.82 11.61 2.63
CA PRO A 112 2.93 10.58 3.14
C PRO A 112 1.65 11.16 3.74
N THR A 113 0.58 10.35 3.76
CA THR A 113 -0.57 10.58 4.63
C THR A 113 -0.22 10.14 6.04
N ARG A 114 -0.30 11.06 7.01
CA ARG A 114 0.09 10.82 8.40
C ARG A 114 -1.13 10.61 9.28
N PHE A 115 -1.22 9.48 9.95
CA PHE A 115 -2.27 9.19 10.91
C PHE A 115 -1.71 9.34 12.33
N ASN A 116 -2.24 10.27 13.11
CA ASN A 116 -1.82 10.53 14.49
C ASN A 116 -2.80 9.88 15.47
N ARG A 117 -2.31 8.87 16.18
CA ARG A 117 -3.10 8.07 17.12
C ARG A 117 -3.50 8.88 18.35
N GLN A 118 -2.59 9.67 18.89
CA GLN A 118 -2.80 10.39 20.15
C GLN A 118 -3.84 11.50 20.00
N ARG A 119 -3.83 12.19 18.86
CA ARG A 119 -4.84 13.20 18.51
C ARG A 119 -6.09 12.62 17.87
N ARG A 120 -6.03 11.37 17.39
CA ARG A 120 -7.08 10.71 16.57
C ARG A 120 -7.44 11.56 15.35
N GLU A 121 -6.42 12.00 14.62
CA GLU A 121 -6.53 12.88 13.46
C GLU A 121 -5.65 12.36 12.31
N VAL A 122 -6.00 12.71 11.08
CA VAL A 122 -5.28 12.35 9.87
C VAL A 122 -4.86 13.62 9.14
N CYS A 123 -3.58 13.71 8.82
CA CYS A 123 -2.98 14.81 8.08
C CYS A 123 -2.67 14.36 6.66
N VAL A 124 -3.20 15.11 5.68
CA VAL A 124 -2.97 14.91 4.25
C VAL A 124 -2.30 16.15 3.66
N PRO A 125 -1.11 16.00 3.06
CA PRO A 125 -0.49 17.08 2.29
C PRO A 125 -1.19 17.26 0.94
N GLN A 126 -1.43 18.51 0.56
CA GLN A 126 -2.02 18.90 -0.73
C GLN A 126 -0.95 19.39 -1.72
N GLU A 127 -1.28 19.40 -3.01
CA GLU A 127 -0.37 19.86 -4.07
C GLU A 127 -0.01 21.35 -3.97
N ASP A 128 -0.89 22.16 -3.37
CA ASP A 128 -0.69 23.59 -3.11
C ASP A 128 0.23 23.88 -1.91
N GLY A 129 0.69 22.83 -1.21
CA GLY A 129 1.51 22.93 -0.02
C GLY A 129 0.72 23.13 1.28
N THR A 130 -0.61 23.15 1.23
CA THR A 130 -1.46 23.16 2.42
C THR A 130 -1.62 21.75 2.99
N TYR A 131 -2.15 21.67 4.21
CA TYR A 131 -2.39 20.42 4.92
C TYR A 131 -3.83 20.36 5.38
N TRP A 132 -4.49 19.25 5.07
CA TRP A 132 -5.82 18.96 5.62
C TRP A 132 -5.67 18.07 6.83
N ILE A 133 -6.20 18.52 7.96
CA ILE A 133 -6.27 17.73 9.20
C ILE A 133 -7.73 17.42 9.44
N VAL A 134 -8.05 16.13 9.49
CA VAL A 134 -9.41 15.64 9.71
C VAL A 134 -9.49 14.67 10.89
N PRO A 135 -10.61 14.62 11.61
CA PRO A 135 -10.80 13.60 12.63
C PRO A 135 -10.72 12.19 12.04
N TRP A 136 -10.09 11.27 12.76
CA TRP A 136 -10.01 9.86 12.37
C TRP A 136 -11.40 9.23 12.14
N GLU A 137 -12.39 9.64 12.93
CA GLU A 137 -13.76 9.11 12.83
C GLU A 137 -14.52 9.63 11.60
N SER A 138 -14.01 10.64 10.89
CA SER A 138 -14.56 11.07 9.59
C SER A 138 -13.94 10.33 8.40
N VAL A 139 -12.95 9.46 8.62
CA VAL A 139 -12.33 8.67 7.56
C VAL A 139 -13.28 7.59 7.08
N GLU A 140 -13.51 7.58 5.78
CA GLU A 140 -14.26 6.56 5.07
C GLU A 140 -13.28 5.58 4.44
N ALA A 141 -13.56 4.28 4.56
CA ALA A 141 -12.72 3.24 3.99
C ALA A 141 -13.57 2.15 3.34
N GLN A 142 -13.16 1.73 2.16
CA GLN A 142 -13.89 0.76 1.35
C GLN A 142 -12.92 -0.21 0.68
N ALA A 143 -13.16 -1.51 0.87
CA ALA A 143 -12.51 -2.56 0.12
C ALA A 143 -13.38 -2.96 -1.08
N VAL A 144 -12.91 -2.65 -2.28
CA VAL A 144 -13.58 -3.03 -3.53
C VAL A 144 -12.94 -4.31 -4.06
N ALA A 145 -13.76 -5.27 -4.46
CA ALA A 145 -13.36 -6.51 -5.10
C ALA A 145 -14.19 -6.76 -6.36
N VAL A 146 -13.54 -7.19 -7.43
CA VAL A 146 -14.13 -7.58 -8.71
C VAL A 146 -13.64 -8.98 -9.06
N ASP A 147 -14.60 -9.87 -9.25
CA ASP A 147 -14.41 -11.28 -9.57
C ASP A 147 -14.52 -11.48 -11.08
N THR A 148 -13.41 -11.85 -11.71
CA THR A 148 -13.36 -12.23 -13.13
C THR A 148 -13.27 -13.74 -13.25
N TYR A 149 -14.06 -14.33 -14.14
CA TYR A 149 -14.08 -15.78 -14.39
C TYR A 149 -13.44 -16.07 -15.74
N GLY A 150 -12.32 -16.80 -15.74
CA GLY A 150 -11.63 -17.25 -16.93
C GLY A 150 -11.49 -18.77 -16.99
N GLN A 151 -10.84 -19.27 -18.04
CA GLN A 151 -10.57 -20.72 -18.22
C GLN A 151 -9.76 -21.32 -17.05
N HIS A 152 -9.00 -20.49 -16.34
CA HIS A 152 -8.17 -20.87 -15.20
C HIS A 152 -8.87 -20.66 -13.84
N GLY A 153 -10.19 -20.49 -13.85
CA GLY A 153 -11.00 -20.28 -12.65
C GLY A 153 -11.25 -18.80 -12.34
N LYS A 154 -11.61 -18.56 -11.09
CA LYS A 154 -11.97 -17.24 -10.57
C LYS A 154 -10.71 -16.46 -10.16
N MET A 155 -10.56 -15.24 -10.68
CA MET A 155 -9.56 -14.27 -10.23
C MET A 155 -10.27 -13.08 -9.60
N THR A 156 -9.81 -12.66 -8.42
CA THR A 156 -10.33 -11.47 -7.73
C THR A 156 -9.29 -10.36 -7.83
N HIS A 157 -9.71 -9.20 -8.30
CA HIS A 157 -8.90 -7.98 -8.37
C HIS A 157 -9.63 -6.85 -7.66
N GLY A 158 -8.90 -5.84 -7.19
CA GLY A 158 -9.53 -4.74 -6.49
C GLY A 158 -8.54 -3.90 -5.70
N LEU A 159 -9.09 -2.97 -4.93
CA LEU A 159 -8.34 -1.95 -4.23
C LEU A 159 -8.96 -1.62 -2.88
N LEU A 160 -8.15 -1.03 -2.01
CA LEU A 160 -8.61 -0.35 -0.80
C LEU A 160 -8.66 1.15 -1.13
N THR A 161 -9.84 1.76 -0.99
CA THR A 161 -9.99 3.22 -1.02
C THR A 161 -10.09 3.72 0.40
N ILE A 162 -9.31 4.74 0.74
CA ILE A 162 -9.43 5.50 1.99
C ILE A 162 -9.65 6.95 1.60
N GLY A 163 -10.63 7.61 2.21
CA GLY A 163 -10.96 8.98 1.86
C GLY A 163 -11.73 9.67 2.97
N PHE A 164 -12.01 10.94 2.73
CA PHE A 164 -12.86 11.74 3.60
C PHE A 164 -13.37 12.95 2.83
N ARG A 165 -14.45 13.52 3.33
CA ARG A 165 -14.99 14.78 2.80
C ARG A 165 -14.15 15.95 3.30
N ASN A 166 -13.86 16.88 2.40
CA ASN A 166 -13.13 18.11 2.69
C ASN A 166 -13.78 18.85 3.90
N PRO A 167 -12.98 19.27 4.89
CA PRO A 167 -13.43 20.07 6.02
C PRO A 167 -14.08 21.40 5.62
N ASP A 168 -13.70 21.97 4.48
CA ASP A 168 -14.25 23.24 3.98
C ASP A 168 -15.62 23.02 3.31
N PRO A 169 -16.71 23.56 3.87
CA PRO A 169 -18.05 23.42 3.31
C PRO A 169 -18.23 24.17 1.97
N ASP A 170 -17.40 25.17 1.68
CA ASP A 170 -17.49 26.03 0.49
C ASP A 170 -16.54 25.60 -0.64
N ALA A 171 -15.85 24.47 -0.47
CA ALA A 171 -14.92 23.94 -1.48
C ALA A 171 -15.61 23.69 -2.85
N PRO A 172 -14.91 24.00 -3.97
CA PRO A 172 -15.37 23.68 -5.32
C PRO A 172 -15.71 22.20 -5.45
N GLU A 173 -16.69 21.86 -6.29
CA GLU A 173 -17.27 20.50 -6.35
C GLU A 173 -16.23 19.38 -6.62
N GLY A 174 -15.12 19.69 -7.30
CA GLY A 174 -14.01 18.76 -7.55
C GLY A 174 -13.02 18.57 -6.39
N GLU A 175 -13.06 19.42 -5.36
CA GLU A 175 -12.17 19.38 -4.19
C GLU A 175 -12.92 18.98 -2.91
N ARG A 176 -14.16 18.53 -3.04
CA ARG A 176 -15.03 18.18 -1.90
C ARG A 176 -14.67 16.87 -1.24
N ASP A 177 -13.99 15.96 -1.94
CA ASP A 177 -13.66 14.64 -1.44
C ASP A 177 -12.19 14.33 -1.74
N TYR A 178 -11.47 13.88 -0.72
CA TYR A 178 -10.13 13.33 -0.87
C TYR A 178 -10.21 11.81 -0.84
N SER A 179 -9.45 11.14 -1.72
CA SER A 179 -9.32 9.69 -1.68
C SER A 179 -7.95 9.22 -2.13
N ILE A 180 -7.44 8.19 -1.48
CA ILE A 180 -6.25 7.43 -1.85
C ILE A 180 -6.64 5.98 -2.12
N GLY A 181 -6.06 5.40 -3.17
CA GLY A 181 -6.36 4.05 -3.63
C GLY A 181 -5.13 3.14 -3.59
N PHE A 182 -5.26 1.99 -2.93
CA PHE A 182 -4.21 1.00 -2.84
C PHE A 182 -4.56 -0.25 -3.64
N ASN A 183 -3.81 -0.51 -4.72
CA ASN A 183 -3.98 -1.67 -5.59
C ASN A 183 -3.46 -2.97 -4.93
N CYS A 184 -4.20 -3.46 -3.94
CA CYS A 184 -3.81 -4.61 -3.10
C CYS A 184 -4.47 -5.93 -3.52
N GLY A 185 -5.23 -5.96 -4.62
CA GLY A 185 -5.94 -7.15 -5.10
C GLY A 185 -7.38 -7.28 -4.62
N GLY A 186 -7.81 -6.45 -3.66
CA GLY A 186 -9.21 -6.36 -3.21
C GLY A 186 -9.61 -7.42 -2.18
N GLY A 187 -10.82 -7.27 -1.61
CA GLY A 187 -11.38 -8.22 -0.66
C GLY A 187 -10.53 -8.37 0.60
N THR A 188 -10.08 -9.59 0.91
CA THR A 188 -9.34 -9.90 2.14
C THR A 188 -8.01 -9.15 2.25
N THR A 189 -7.27 -8.97 1.16
CA THR A 189 -6.00 -8.25 1.20
C THR A 189 -6.19 -6.76 1.45
N ALA A 190 -7.27 -6.17 0.92
CA ALA A 190 -7.69 -4.80 1.22
C ALA A 190 -8.09 -4.64 2.69
N MET A 191 -8.83 -5.60 3.24
CA MET A 191 -9.16 -5.63 4.68
C MET A 191 -7.88 -5.74 5.53
N CYS A 192 -6.94 -6.63 5.21
CA CYS A 192 -5.67 -6.75 5.94
C CYS A 192 -4.86 -5.45 5.93
N LEU A 193 -4.87 -4.71 4.81
CA LEU A 193 -4.18 -3.44 4.69
C LEU A 193 -4.88 -2.34 5.49
N TRP A 194 -6.22 -2.28 5.46
CA TRP A 194 -7.00 -1.40 6.33
C TRP A 194 -6.75 -1.69 7.81
N GLU A 195 -6.65 -2.97 8.18
CA GLU A 195 -6.35 -3.40 9.55
C GLU A 195 -4.98 -2.92 10.03
N CYS A 196 -3.99 -2.71 9.15
CA CYS A 196 -2.75 -2.07 9.55
C CYS A 196 -2.98 -0.65 10.08
N ILE A 197 -3.80 0.14 9.40
CA ILE A 197 -4.08 1.54 9.78
C ILE A 197 -4.99 1.56 11.01
N ARG A 198 -6.09 0.79 10.98
CA ARG A 198 -7.04 0.72 12.09
C ARG A 198 -6.41 0.17 13.36
N SER A 199 -5.65 -0.93 13.29
CA SER A 199 -5.00 -1.51 14.47
C SER A 199 -3.92 -0.59 15.02
N TYR A 200 -3.23 0.18 14.17
CA TYR A 200 -2.34 1.24 14.63
C TYR A 200 -3.12 2.27 15.47
N MET A 201 -4.20 2.81 14.91
CA MET A 201 -4.99 3.88 15.53
C MET A 201 -5.71 3.43 16.81
N GLU A 202 -6.17 2.18 16.86
CA GLU A 202 -7.03 1.70 17.95
C GLU A 202 -6.30 0.83 18.99
N VAL A 203 -5.31 0.05 18.60
CA VAL A 203 -4.56 -0.85 19.51
C VAL A 203 -3.23 -0.21 19.86
N GLY A 204 -2.35 -0.04 18.87
CA GLY A 204 -1.01 0.51 19.07
C GLY A 204 -0.03 0.09 17.96
N PRO A 205 1.19 0.64 17.96
CA PRO A 205 2.21 0.32 16.97
C PRO A 205 2.62 -1.16 16.97
N GLU A 206 2.61 -1.83 18.12
CA GLU A 206 2.98 -3.23 18.29
C GLU A 206 2.04 -4.21 17.58
N ALA A 207 0.79 -3.80 17.33
CA ALA A 207 -0.19 -4.61 16.62
C ALA A 207 0.07 -4.70 15.11
N VAL A 208 0.94 -3.84 14.58
CA VAL A 208 1.11 -3.61 13.13
C VAL A 208 2.51 -4.03 12.70
N PRO A 209 2.70 -4.60 11.50
CA PRO A 209 4.04 -4.95 11.01
C PRO A 209 4.99 -3.73 10.99
N GLU A 210 6.29 -4.02 11.06
CA GLU A 210 7.33 -2.99 10.90
C GLU A 210 7.44 -2.52 9.45
N SER A 211 7.89 -1.27 9.28
CA SER A 211 8.14 -0.73 7.95
C SER A 211 9.24 -1.52 7.25
N ARG A 212 9.01 -1.83 5.98
CA ARG A 212 9.99 -2.49 5.11
C ARG A 212 10.86 -1.52 4.31
N LEU A 213 10.66 -0.21 4.47
CA LEU A 213 11.45 0.81 3.79
C LEU A 213 12.77 1.10 4.50
N GLY A 214 13.83 1.32 3.72
CA GLY A 214 15.12 1.79 4.21
C GLY A 214 16.14 0.69 4.50
N LYS A 215 17.02 0.93 5.48
CA LYS A 215 18.14 0.03 5.80
C LYS A 215 17.66 -1.11 6.69
N ARG A 216 17.44 -2.27 6.08
CA ARG A 216 17.10 -3.51 6.80
C ARG A 216 18.34 -4.27 7.26
N PRO A 217 18.22 -5.08 8.34
CA PRO A 217 19.19 -6.13 8.62
C PRO A 217 19.37 -7.01 7.39
N PHE A 218 20.61 -7.42 7.11
CA PHE A 218 20.93 -8.19 5.91
C PHE A 218 19.98 -9.39 5.70
N ARG A 219 19.66 -10.12 6.77
CA ARG A 219 18.80 -11.32 6.75
C ARG A 219 17.38 -11.09 6.22
N GLU A 220 16.89 -9.85 6.26
CA GLU A 220 15.54 -9.48 5.80
C GLU A 220 15.53 -8.88 4.39
N THR A 221 16.71 -8.64 3.80
CA THR A 221 16.83 -8.26 2.39
C THR A 221 16.55 -9.46 1.49
N GLN A 222 16.17 -9.23 0.23
CA GLN A 222 15.90 -10.33 -0.71
C GLN A 222 17.10 -11.29 -0.84
N ILE A 223 18.32 -10.79 -0.82
CA ILE A 223 19.53 -11.63 -0.92
C ILE A 223 19.81 -12.35 0.39
N GLY A 224 19.67 -11.65 1.53
CA GLY A 224 19.98 -12.26 2.82
C GLY A 224 18.95 -13.29 3.27
N SER A 225 17.68 -13.17 2.85
CA SER A 225 16.68 -14.22 3.07
C SER A 225 17.06 -15.50 2.31
N ILE A 226 17.41 -15.39 1.01
CA ILE A 226 17.89 -16.51 0.19
C ILE A 226 19.12 -17.18 0.82
N ILE A 227 20.10 -16.40 1.26
CA ILE A 227 21.31 -16.94 1.91
C ILE A 227 20.96 -17.61 3.24
N THR A 228 20.05 -17.03 4.02
CA THR A 228 19.59 -17.62 5.28
C THR A 228 18.90 -18.96 5.05
N SER A 229 18.05 -19.05 4.02
CA SER A 229 17.36 -20.29 3.64
C SER A 229 18.32 -21.33 3.09
N LEU A 230 19.36 -20.91 2.35
CA LEU A 230 20.44 -21.78 1.92
C LEU A 230 21.18 -22.41 3.10
N PHE A 231 21.52 -21.61 4.12
CA PHE A 231 22.16 -22.14 5.35
C PHE A 231 21.24 -23.04 6.17
N LYS A 232 19.92 -22.86 6.08
CA LYS A 232 18.92 -23.74 6.70
C LYS A 232 18.66 -25.03 5.90
N GLY A 233 19.18 -25.13 4.68
CA GLY A 233 18.95 -26.27 3.78
C GLY A 233 17.56 -26.29 3.13
N ASP A 234 16.83 -25.17 3.14
CA ASP A 234 15.52 -25.06 2.48
C ASP A 234 15.69 -24.74 0.99
N VAL A 235 15.87 -25.79 0.19
CA VAL A 235 16.11 -25.66 -1.25
C VAL A 235 14.92 -25.05 -1.98
N LEU A 236 13.68 -25.34 -1.54
CA LEU A 236 12.48 -24.82 -2.21
C LEU A 236 12.38 -23.30 -2.03
N ASP A 237 12.61 -22.80 -0.82
CA ASP A 237 12.62 -21.36 -0.56
C ASP A 237 13.75 -20.64 -1.29
N VAL A 238 14.93 -21.26 -1.40
CA VAL A 238 16.05 -20.73 -2.19
C VAL A 238 15.69 -20.63 -3.68
N LEU A 239 15.15 -21.70 -4.27
CA LEU A 239 14.72 -21.70 -5.67
C LEU A 239 13.63 -20.67 -5.93
N HIS A 240 12.67 -20.57 -5.01
CA HIS A 240 11.62 -19.57 -5.05
C HIS A 240 12.22 -18.15 -5.02
N GLY A 241 13.08 -17.83 -4.04
CA GLY A 241 13.72 -16.51 -3.98
C GLY A 241 14.56 -16.17 -5.22
N LEU A 242 15.34 -17.14 -5.74
CA LEU A 242 16.09 -16.95 -6.98
C LEU A 242 15.18 -16.69 -8.17
N PHE A 243 14.05 -17.38 -8.28
CA PHE A 243 13.06 -17.13 -9.33
C PHE A 243 12.56 -15.68 -9.28
N PHE A 244 12.17 -15.19 -8.11
CA PHE A 244 11.68 -13.82 -7.95
C PHE A 244 12.77 -12.76 -8.19
N VAL A 245 14.02 -13.04 -7.84
CA VAL A 245 15.14 -12.12 -8.12
C VAL A 245 15.46 -12.09 -9.61
N ILE A 246 15.54 -13.24 -10.26
CA ILE A 246 15.97 -13.37 -11.65
C ILE A 246 14.85 -12.96 -12.61
N PHE A 247 13.64 -13.49 -12.46
CA PHE A 247 12.57 -13.32 -13.46
C PHE A 247 11.69 -12.10 -13.20
N LEU A 248 11.51 -11.71 -11.93
CA LEU A 248 10.69 -10.56 -11.57
C LEU A 248 11.50 -9.32 -11.15
N GLY A 249 12.82 -9.44 -10.99
CA GLY A 249 13.67 -8.28 -10.69
C GLY A 249 13.43 -7.71 -9.29
N THR A 250 12.92 -8.51 -8.35
CA THR A 250 12.60 -8.08 -6.97
C THR A 250 13.76 -7.41 -6.24
N TYR A 251 15.00 -7.81 -6.54
CA TYR A 251 16.19 -7.15 -6.02
C TYR A 251 16.30 -5.69 -6.49
N PHE A 252 16.13 -5.45 -7.80
CA PHE A 252 16.16 -4.09 -8.36
C PHE A 252 14.98 -3.26 -7.86
N ALA A 253 13.80 -3.86 -7.75
CA ALA A 253 12.61 -3.22 -7.17
C ALA A 253 12.88 -2.73 -5.75
N GLU A 254 13.44 -3.60 -4.89
CA GLU A 254 13.84 -3.24 -3.53
C GLU A 254 14.86 -2.09 -3.52
N LYS A 255 15.90 -2.15 -4.37
CA LYS A 255 16.95 -1.12 -4.38
C LYS A 255 16.45 0.22 -4.88
N ILE A 256 15.62 0.25 -5.92
CA ILE A 256 15.02 1.49 -6.43
C ILE A 256 14.09 2.11 -5.37
N GLN A 257 13.27 1.28 -4.71
CA GLN A 257 12.39 1.74 -3.65
C GLN A 257 13.17 2.33 -2.47
N ASN A 258 14.22 1.64 -2.01
CA ASN A 258 15.08 2.13 -0.93
C ASN A 258 15.91 3.35 -1.33
N PHE A 259 16.33 3.45 -2.59
CA PHE A 259 17.03 4.62 -3.10
C PHE A 259 16.12 5.86 -3.09
N LYS A 260 14.86 5.70 -3.49
CA LYS A 260 13.94 6.82 -3.65
C LYS A 260 13.25 7.24 -2.35
N LEU A 261 12.95 6.27 -1.48
CA LEU A 261 12.20 6.47 -0.24
C LEU A 261 13.06 6.31 1.03
N GLY A 262 14.37 6.16 0.91
CA GLY A 262 15.28 5.98 2.06
C GLY A 262 16.22 7.18 2.24
N PRO A 263 16.03 8.04 3.26
CA PRO A 263 14.94 8.03 4.26
C PRO A 263 13.58 8.48 3.70
N PRO A 264 12.46 8.12 4.35
CA PRO A 264 11.13 8.56 3.90
C PRO A 264 11.01 10.08 3.93
N PRO A 265 10.30 10.69 2.97
CA PRO A 265 10.14 12.13 2.92
C PRO A 265 9.44 12.64 4.19
N GLU A 266 9.88 13.78 4.69
CA GLU A 266 9.46 14.35 5.96
C GLU A 266 8.54 15.55 5.75
N LEU A 267 7.50 15.66 6.57
CA LEU A 267 6.64 16.84 6.61
C LEU A 267 7.39 17.95 7.34
N THR A 268 7.79 19.00 6.62
CA THR A 268 8.66 20.08 7.16
C THR A 268 7.90 21.32 7.64
N ASP A 269 6.59 21.37 7.43
CA ASP A 269 5.79 22.51 7.88
C ASP A 269 5.81 22.64 9.42
N PRO A 270 6.14 23.81 9.99
CA PRO A 270 6.26 23.98 11.44
C PRO A 270 5.01 23.58 12.23
N ALA A 271 3.81 23.87 11.70
CA ALA A 271 2.56 23.51 12.37
C ALA A 271 2.36 22.00 12.39
N ILE A 272 2.72 21.31 11.31
CA ILE A 272 2.62 19.84 11.23
C ILE A 272 3.70 19.16 12.08
N VAL A 273 4.89 19.73 12.17
CA VAL A 273 5.95 19.24 13.05
C VAL A 273 5.54 19.35 14.51
N GLU A 274 4.93 20.47 14.92
CA GLU A 274 4.37 20.65 16.26
C GLU A 274 3.19 19.70 16.52
N TRP A 275 2.29 19.57 15.55
CA TRP A 275 1.16 18.63 15.62
C TRP A 275 1.61 17.16 15.77
N SER A 276 2.75 16.81 15.19
CA SER A 276 3.35 15.47 15.23
C SER A 276 4.14 15.17 16.53
N GLN A 277 4.25 16.11 17.47
CA GLN A 277 4.92 15.89 18.75
C GLN A 277 4.09 14.99 19.68
N PRO A 278 4.73 14.19 20.55
CA PRO A 278 4.03 13.37 21.52
C PRO A 278 3.26 14.22 22.53
N LEU A 279 2.03 13.83 22.79
CA LEU A 279 1.17 14.37 23.83
C LEU A 279 1.26 13.52 25.11
N PRO A 280 1.14 14.15 26.30
CA PRO A 280 0.92 13.43 27.54
C PRO A 280 -0.32 12.53 27.45
N PRO A 281 -0.31 11.32 28.05
CA PRO A 281 -1.44 10.38 27.99
C PRO A 281 -2.79 10.97 28.44
N GLU A 282 -2.77 11.96 29.33
CA GLU A 282 -3.96 12.64 29.82
C GLU A 282 -4.62 13.52 28.75
N GLN A 283 -3.86 13.95 27.74
CA GLN A 283 -4.32 14.80 26.63
C GLN A 283 -4.69 13.99 25.38
N TRP A 284 -4.60 12.66 25.43
CA TRP A 284 -4.95 11.83 24.30
C TRP A 284 -6.45 11.92 24.01
N ALA A 285 -6.78 12.13 22.74
CA ALA A 285 -8.14 12.10 22.26
C ALA A 285 -8.73 10.70 22.50
N LYS A 286 -9.95 10.65 23.03
CA LYS A 286 -10.67 9.41 23.31
C LYS A 286 -11.61 9.09 22.15
N ARG A 287 -11.91 7.79 21.99
CA ARG A 287 -12.94 7.32 21.07
C ARG A 287 -14.28 7.94 21.40
N SER A 288 -15.10 8.22 20.38
CA SER A 288 -16.50 8.55 20.62
C SER A 288 -17.26 7.37 21.24
N PRO A 289 -18.33 7.64 22.02
CA PRO A 289 -19.17 6.56 22.58
C PRO A 289 -19.79 5.66 21.50
N GLU A 290 -20.09 6.22 20.33
CA GLU A 290 -20.62 5.47 19.18
C GLU A 290 -19.61 4.48 18.64
N LEU A 291 -18.36 4.91 18.43
CA LEU A 291 -17.29 4.04 17.97
C LEU A 291 -16.96 2.94 18.99
N GLU A 292 -16.89 3.29 20.27
CA GLU A 292 -16.61 2.32 21.33
C GLU A 292 -17.70 1.22 21.40
N ALA A 293 -18.98 1.61 21.34
CA ALA A 293 -20.09 0.66 21.31
C ALA A 293 -20.05 -0.23 20.06
N ALA A 294 -19.74 0.34 18.89
CA ALA A 294 -19.64 -0.40 17.63
C ALA A 294 -18.48 -1.41 17.64
N ILE A 295 -17.33 -1.05 18.21
CA ILE A 295 -16.18 -1.95 18.37
C ILE A 295 -16.56 -3.12 19.28
N GLN A 296 -17.11 -2.84 20.46
CA GLN A 296 -17.48 -3.88 21.43
C GLN A 296 -18.51 -4.87 20.86
N ALA A 297 -19.54 -4.35 20.17
CA ALA A 297 -20.54 -5.19 19.51
C ALA A 297 -19.90 -6.09 18.43
N ARG A 298 -18.97 -5.54 17.65
CA ARG A 298 -18.30 -6.28 16.58
C ARG A 298 -17.32 -7.33 17.12
N GLU A 299 -16.59 -7.03 18.18
CA GLU A 299 -15.68 -7.98 18.83
C GLU A 299 -16.45 -9.17 19.41
N ALA A 300 -17.58 -8.92 20.08
CA ALA A 300 -18.45 -9.99 20.60
C ALA A 300 -19.01 -10.89 19.48
N GLU A 301 -19.38 -10.31 18.33
CA GLU A 301 -19.82 -11.08 17.15
C GLU A 301 -18.69 -11.96 16.60
N LEU A 302 -17.48 -11.41 16.48
CA LEU A 302 -16.30 -12.12 15.97
C LEU A 302 -15.83 -13.24 16.91
N GLU A 303 -16.03 -13.10 18.22
CA GLU A 303 -15.76 -14.15 19.20
C GLU A 303 -16.81 -15.27 19.13
N CYS A 304 -18.10 -14.92 19.03
CA CYS A 304 -19.19 -15.88 18.92
C CYS A 304 -19.13 -16.69 17.61
N GLY A 305 -18.78 -16.05 16.49
CA GLY A 305 -18.64 -16.73 15.19
C GLY A 305 -17.41 -17.64 15.04
N LYS A 306 -16.50 -17.64 16.02
CA LYS A 306 -15.36 -18.57 16.08
C LYS A 306 -15.65 -19.84 16.91
N ALA A 307 -16.77 -19.90 17.63
CA ALA A 307 -17.23 -21.07 18.38
C ALA A 307 -18.04 -22.04 17.48
#